data_AF-A0A956JQQ1-F1
#
_entry.id   AF-A0A956JQQ1-F1
#
_cell.length_a   1.000
_cell.length_b   1.000
_cell.length_c   1.000
_cell.angle_alpha   90.00
_cell.angle_beta   90.00
_cell.angle_gamma   90.00
#
_symmetry.space_group_name_H-M   'P 1'
#
loop_
_entity.id
_entity.type
_entity.pdbx_description
1 polymer ?
#
loop_
_entity_poly.entity_id
_entity_poly.type
_entity_poly.pdbx_seq_one_letter_code
_entity_poly.pdbx_strand_id
1 'polypeptide(L)'
;MNATDRIKELAVSDSGFLFDPASGATFSVNPSGRVILAELKRGADRTEIIAALAERFDIGEHDLHRDVDGFVHLLRTHALLPEGFSL
;
A
#
# COMPACT_ATOMS: atom_id res chain seq x y z
N MET A 1 -15.64 9.89 -7.00
CA MET A 1 -14.77 8.71 -7.08
C MET A 1 -13.75 8.85 -5.98
N ASN A 2 -13.68 7.89 -5.06
CA ASN A 2 -12.70 7.91 -4.00
C ASN A 2 -11.33 7.65 -4.64
N ALA A 3 -10.30 8.39 -4.20
CA ALA A 3 -8.96 8.28 -4.78
C ALA A 3 -8.38 6.84 -4.69
N THR A 4 -8.92 6.01 -3.80
CA THR A 4 -8.54 4.61 -3.57
C THR A 4 -9.36 3.57 -4.36
N ASP A 5 -10.33 3.97 -5.19
CA ASP A 5 -11.14 2.99 -5.95
C ASP A 5 -10.26 2.11 -6.85
N ARG A 6 -9.22 2.69 -7.46
CA ARG A 6 -8.22 2.01 -8.28
C ARG A 6 -7.38 0.99 -7.48
N ILE A 7 -7.07 1.28 -6.22
CA ILE A 7 -6.36 0.35 -5.33
C ILE A 7 -7.22 -0.88 -5.03
N LYS A 8 -8.55 -0.72 -4.91
CA LYS A 8 -9.47 -1.82 -4.61
C LYS A 8 -9.56 -2.83 -5.76
N GLU A 9 -9.31 -2.39 -6.99
CA GLU A 9 -9.31 -3.23 -8.20
C GLU A 9 -8.05 -4.11 -8.33
N LEU A 10 -6.98 -3.79 -7.58
CA LEU A 10 -5.75 -4.56 -7.63
C LEU A 10 -5.96 -5.97 -7.07
N ALA A 11 -5.55 -7.00 -7.82
CA ALA A 11 -5.55 -8.36 -7.32
C ALA A 11 -4.24 -8.62 -6.56
N VAL A 12 -4.34 -9.05 -5.29
CA VAL A 12 -3.18 -9.34 -4.43
C VAL A 12 -3.29 -10.77 -3.94
N SER A 13 -2.25 -11.58 -4.13
CA SER A 13 -2.16 -12.91 -3.54
C SER A 13 -1.53 -12.87 -2.14
N ASP A 14 -1.74 -13.93 -1.36
CA ASP A 14 -1.11 -14.10 -0.05
C ASP A 14 0.43 -14.16 -0.12
N SER A 15 0.95 -14.63 -1.26
CA SER A 15 2.40 -14.67 -1.53
C SER A 15 3.00 -13.30 -1.87
N GLY A 16 2.19 -12.27 -2.10
CA GLY A 16 2.64 -10.93 -2.48
C GLY A 16 2.75 -10.69 -3.98
N PHE A 17 2.09 -11.50 -4.80
CA PHE A 17 1.90 -11.15 -6.20
C PHE A 17 0.79 -10.12 -6.33
N LEU A 18 1.08 -9.00 -6.99
CA LEU A 18 0.16 -7.90 -7.26
C LEU A 18 -0.08 -7.83 -8.77
N PHE A 19 -1.34 -7.90 -9.19
CA PHE A 19 -1.76 -7.73 -10.57
C PHE A 19 -2.68 -6.53 -10.70
N ASP A 20 -2.38 -5.69 -11.69
CA ASP A 20 -3.19 -4.57 -12.10
C ASP A 20 -4.01 -4.93 -13.35
N PRO A 21 -5.33 -5.18 -13.23
CA PRO A 21 -6.17 -5.55 -14.38
C PRO A 21 -6.28 -4.45 -15.44
N ALA A 22 -6.11 -3.19 -15.07
CA ALA A 22 -6.28 -2.06 -15.98
C ALA A 22 -5.12 -1.91 -16.96
N SER A 23 -3.89 -2.12 -16.48
CA SER A 23 -2.66 -2.00 -17.29
C SER A 23 -2.06 -3.34 -17.72
N GLY A 24 -2.48 -4.45 -17.08
CA GLY A 24 -1.85 -5.75 -17.23
C GLY A 24 -0.52 -5.90 -16.49
N ALA A 25 -0.10 -4.89 -15.71
CA ALA A 25 1.17 -4.90 -14.99
C ALA A 25 1.14 -5.88 -13.81
N THR A 26 2.30 -6.50 -13.54
CA THR A 26 2.51 -7.40 -12.42
C THR A 26 3.67 -6.92 -11.57
N PHE A 27 3.50 -7.02 -10.26
CA PHE A 27 4.51 -6.62 -9.29
C PHE A 27 4.63 -7.70 -8.21
N SER A 28 5.75 -7.66 -7.49
CA SER A 28 5.89 -8.38 -6.23
C SER A 28 5.92 -7.36 -5.10
N VAL A 29 5.22 -7.67 -4.01
CA VAL A 29 5.15 -6.85 -2.80
C VAL A 29 5.60 -7.66 -1.60
N ASN A 30 6.47 -7.06 -0.81
CA ASN A 30 6.97 -7.63 0.43
C ASN A 30 5.87 -7.66 1.52
N PRO A 31 6.10 -8.34 2.66
CA PRO A 31 5.09 -8.44 3.72
C PRO A 31 4.59 -7.09 4.27
N SER A 32 5.46 -6.10 4.48
CA SER A 32 5.05 -4.79 4.98
C SER A 32 4.20 -4.03 3.94
N GLY A 33 4.61 -4.03 2.67
CA GLY A 33 3.82 -3.45 1.59
C GLY A 33 2.45 -4.11 1.41
N ARG A 34 2.31 -5.42 1.69
CA ARG A 34 1.00 -6.09 1.71
C ARG A 34 0.09 -5.55 2.80
N VAL A 35 0.63 -5.28 3.99
CA VAL A 35 -0.15 -4.66 5.08
C VAL A 35 -0.60 -3.27 4.67
N ILE A 36 0.31 -2.45 4.15
CA ILE A 36 -0.03 -1.09 3.68
C ILE A 36 -1.11 -1.16 2.58
N LEU A 37 -0.97 -2.03 1.58
CA LEU A 37 -1.98 -2.21 0.53
C LEU A 37 -3.34 -2.66 1.08
N ALA A 38 -3.35 -3.59 2.03
CA ALA A 38 -4.59 -4.08 2.62
C ALA A 38 -5.34 -2.98 3.38
N GLU A 39 -4.62 -2.16 4.14
CA GLU A 39 -5.20 -1.04 4.89
C GLU A 39 -5.63 0.11 3.95
N LEU A 40 -4.85 0.42 2.91
CA LEU A 40 -5.26 1.36 1.86
C LEU A 40 -6.55 0.94 1.16
N LYS A 41 -6.72 -0.37 0.89
CA LYS A 41 -7.98 -0.91 0.32
C LYS A 41 -9.18 -0.73 1.24
N ARG A 42 -8.96 -0.76 2.55
CA ARG A 42 -9.98 -0.49 3.58
C ARG A 42 -10.28 0.99 3.75
N GLY A 43 -9.45 1.86 3.17
CA GLY A 43 -9.56 3.31 3.32
C GLY A 43 -9.00 3.82 4.64
N ALA A 44 -8.09 3.06 5.25
CA ALA A 44 -7.43 3.43 6.49
C ALA A 44 -6.56 4.68 6.32
N ASP A 45 -6.46 5.47 7.38
CA ASP A 45 -5.57 6.61 7.44
C ASP A 45 -4.12 6.21 7.79
N ARG A 46 -3.22 7.20 7.76
CA ARG A 46 -1.80 6.99 8.08
C ARG A 46 -1.59 6.35 9.45
N THR A 47 -2.30 6.82 10.46
CA THR A 47 -2.11 6.38 11.84
C THR A 47 -2.54 4.93 12.00
N GLU A 48 -3.66 4.55 11.38
CA GLU A 48 -4.15 3.17 11.33
C GLU A 48 -3.16 2.24 10.61
N ILE A 49 -2.60 2.66 9.48
CA ILE A 49 -1.59 1.89 8.74
C ILE A 49 -0.34 1.64 9.60
N ILE A 50 0.15 2.69 10.27
CA ILE A 50 1.34 2.60 11.13
C ILE A 50 1.07 1.67 12.32
N ALA A 51 -0.10 1.78 12.95
CA ALA A 51 -0.50 0.88 14.02
C ALA A 51 -0.54 -0.59 13.54
N ALA A 52 -1.10 -0.85 12.36
CA ALA A 52 -1.17 -2.20 11.79
C ALA A 52 0.20 -2.78 11.45
N LEU A 53 1.17 -1.94 11.06
CA LEU A 53 2.56 -2.33 10.86
C LEU A 53 3.24 -2.63 12.19
N ALA A 54 3.09 -1.76 13.18
CA ALA A 54 3.69 -1.92 14.50
C ALA A 54 3.16 -3.13 15.28
N GLU A 55 1.91 -3.54 15.03
CA GLU A 55 1.33 -4.75 15.62
C GLU A 55 1.90 -6.04 14.97
N ARG A 56 2.23 -6.00 13.67
CA ARG A 56 2.63 -7.19 12.90
C ARG A 56 4.12 -7.42 12.82
N PHE A 57 4.93 -6.40 12.98
CA PHE A 57 6.37 -6.46 12.79
C PHE A 57 7.10 -5.94 14.03
N ASP A 58 8.29 -6.49 14.30
CA ASP A 58 9.18 -5.93 15.32
C ASP A 58 9.88 -4.69 14.73
N ILE A 59 9.50 -3.52 15.23
CA ILE A 59 9.85 -2.23 14.62
C ILE A 59 11.16 -1.66 15.17
N GLY A 60 11.56 -2.02 16.40
CA GLY A 60 12.70 -1.38 17.06
C GLY A 60 12.65 0.16 16.98
N GLU A 61 13.76 0.79 16.55
CA GLU A 61 13.85 2.24 16.31
C GLU A 61 13.55 2.64 14.85
N HIS A 62 12.81 1.83 14.11
CA HIS A 62 12.56 2.05 12.68
C HIS A 62 11.46 3.10 12.42
N ASP A 63 11.67 3.94 11.41
CA ASP A 63 10.74 5.00 11.03
C ASP A 63 9.67 4.48 10.05
N LEU A 64 8.55 4.02 10.61
CA LEU A 64 7.39 3.56 9.84
C LEU A 64 6.73 4.66 9.01
N HIS A 65 6.82 5.92 9.41
CA HIS A 65 6.20 7.01 8.65
C HIS A 65 6.88 7.14 7.29
N ARG A 66 8.22 7.09 7.30
CA ARG A 66 9.03 7.14 6.07
C ARG A 66 8.75 5.96 5.15
N ASP A 67 8.60 4.77 5.70
CA ASP A 67 8.29 3.57 4.92
C ASP A 67 6.91 3.65 4.25
N VAL A 68 5.90 4.10 5.00
CA VAL A 68 4.55 4.32 4.45
C VAL A 68 4.58 5.37 3.35
N ASP A 69 5.29 6.49 3.56
CA ASP A 69 5.42 7.55 2.54
C ASP A 69 6.15 7.07 1.29
N GLY A 70 7.26 6.34 1.47
CA GLY A 70 8.01 5.75 0.38
C GLY A 70 7.17 4.78 -0.43
N PHE A 71 6.37 3.95 0.25
CA PHE A 71 5.50 3.00 -0.42
C PHE A 71 4.35 3.68 -1.17
N VAL A 72 3.68 4.68 -0.58
CA VAL A 72 2.65 5.46 -1.27
C VAL A 72 3.24 6.22 -2.46
N HIS A 73 4.47 6.71 -2.36
CA HIS A 73 5.17 7.31 -3.49
C HIS A 73 5.40 6.29 -4.62
N LEU A 74 5.85 5.08 -4.32
CA LEU A 74 6.02 4.01 -5.32
C LEU A 74 4.71 3.69 -6.04
N LEU A 75 3.60 3.56 -5.29
CA LEU A 75 2.29 3.31 -5.88
C LEU A 75 1.88 4.43 -6.85
N ARG A 76 2.13 5.69 -6.52
CA ARG A 76 1.86 6.83 -7.42
C ARG A 76 2.73 6.78 -8.68
N THR A 77 4.03 6.51 -8.53
CA THR A 77 4.96 6.43 -9.66
C THR A 77 4.59 5.31 -10.64
N HIS A 78 3.97 4.23 -10.16
CA HIS A 78 3.44 3.15 -11.00
C HIS A 78 1.98 3.37 -11.44
N ALA A 79 1.45 4.58 -11.25
CA ALA A 79 0.07 4.97 -11.53
C ALA A 79 -0.99 4.11 -10.79
N LEU A 80 -0.59 3.38 -9.74
CA LEU A 80 -1.43 2.57 -8.84
C LEU A 80 -2.26 3.44 -7.90
N LEU A 81 -1.82 4.68 -7.68
CA LEU A 81 -2.55 5.73 -7.01
C LEU A 81 -2.51 7.02 -7.84
N PRO A 82 -3.51 7.90 -7.71
CA PRO A 82 -3.48 9.22 -8.34
C PRO A 82 -2.26 10.03 -7.87
N GLU A 83 -1.66 10.83 -8.75
CA GLU A 83 -0.47 11.65 -8.42
C GLU A 83 -0.71 12.57 -7.21
N GLY A 84 -1.93 13.10 -7.06
CA GLY A 84 -2.33 13.96 -5.94
C GLY A 84 -2.75 13.24 -4.66
N PHE A 85 -2.64 11.91 -4.59
CA PHE A 85 -3.02 11.18 -3.38
C PHE A 85 -2.06 11.45 -2.22
N SER A 86 -2.63 11.71 -1.04
CA SER A 86 -1.92 11.80 0.25
C SER A 86 -2.74 11.07 1.31
N LEU A 87 -2.03 10.43 2.24
CA LEU A 87 -2.56 9.89 3.49
C LEU A 87 -2.64 10.96 4.56
#